data_AF-A0A356GPA5-F1
#
_entry.id   AF-A0A356GPA5-F1
#
_cell.length_a   1.000
_cell.length_b   1.000
_cell.length_c   1.000
_cell.angle_alpha   90.00
_cell.angle_beta   90.00
_cell.angle_gamma   90.00
#
_symmetry.space_group_name_H-M   'P 1'
#
loop_
_entity.id
_entity.type
_entity.pdbx_description
1 polymer ?
#
loop_
_entity_poly.entity_id
_entity_poly.type
_entity_poly.pdbx_seq_one_letter_code
_entity_poly.pdbx_strand_id
1 'polypeptide(L)'
;ELLVDPGTYRYNGEPSWRRYFKSTSAHNTVTVDGLDQAVQETGFIWSNPFGCRVLRRAEVEAGYLVEAEHDGYRRLPEPVLHRRALLHAAPGVLVVRDSFSGAGEHDFALHFHLHPDAAVSREDGWWYISRGERRIWLTLLDGCHLELLQGELDPLLGWYAPAYGSKVPAGVLRCRKRGACRSVSFRTVIGWGAAPDNAWLDALGGAL
;
A
#
# COMPACT_ATOMS: atom_id res chain seq x y z
N GLU A 1 -2.99 -10.76 12.22
CA GLU A 1 -2.84 -10.55 10.76
C GLU A 1 -1.37 -10.39 10.40
N LEU A 2 -1.02 -10.15 9.12
CA LEU A 2 0.36 -9.88 8.69
C LEU A 2 0.45 -8.46 8.10
N LEU A 3 -0.32 -8.16 7.05
CA LEU A 3 -0.58 -6.78 6.62
C LEU A 3 -1.77 -6.23 7.43
N VAL A 4 -1.62 -5.04 8.02
CA VAL A 4 -2.59 -4.50 8.98
C VAL A 4 -3.02 -3.09 8.64
N ASP A 5 -4.20 -2.72 9.14
CA ASP A 5 -4.56 -1.32 9.35
C ASP A 5 -3.80 -0.79 10.59
N PRO A 6 -3.31 0.45 10.59
CA PRO A 6 -2.53 0.98 11.71
C PRO A 6 -3.38 1.25 12.95
N GLY A 7 -4.71 1.28 12.85
CA GLY A 7 -5.62 1.62 13.94
C GLY A 7 -5.80 3.13 14.13
N THR A 8 -6.55 3.51 15.18
CA THR A 8 -7.01 4.90 15.38
C THR A 8 -6.14 5.72 16.35
N TYR A 9 -5.45 5.07 17.27
CA TYR A 9 -4.74 5.66 18.41
C TYR A 9 -5.59 6.51 19.35
N ARG A 10 -5.71 7.83 19.13
CA ARG A 10 -6.39 8.78 19.99
C ARG A 10 -7.17 9.77 19.16
N TYR A 11 -8.29 10.25 19.68
CA TYR A 11 -9.04 11.34 19.04
C TYR A 11 -8.50 12.73 19.40
N ASN A 12 -8.05 12.90 20.65
CA ASN A 12 -7.67 14.20 21.23
C ASN A 12 -6.28 14.14 21.88
N GLY A 13 -5.70 15.31 22.18
CA GLY A 13 -4.46 15.45 22.97
C GLY A 13 -3.16 15.29 22.18
N GLU A 14 -3.17 14.55 21.07
CA GLU A 14 -1.98 14.31 20.23
C GLU A 14 -2.31 14.50 18.73
N PRO A 15 -2.43 15.75 18.26
CA PRO A 15 -2.93 16.05 16.91
C PRO A 15 -2.02 15.56 15.78
N SER A 16 -0.69 15.55 15.96
CA SER A 16 0.24 15.01 14.97
C SER A 16 0.05 13.50 14.78
N TRP A 17 -0.07 12.76 15.87
CA TRP A 17 -0.36 11.33 15.85
C TRP A 17 -1.72 11.03 15.26
N ARG A 18 -2.76 11.77 15.64
CA ARG A 18 -4.08 11.59 15.03
C ARG A 18 -4.05 11.87 13.53
N ARG A 19 -3.35 12.92 13.10
CA ARG A 19 -3.15 13.22 11.66
C ARG A 19 -2.43 12.06 10.95
N TYR A 20 -1.39 11.49 11.55
CA TYR A 20 -0.68 10.32 11.00
C TYR A 20 -1.58 9.09 10.89
N PHE A 21 -2.25 8.66 11.97
CA PHE A 21 -3.09 7.45 11.91
C PHE A 21 -4.28 7.58 10.94
N LYS A 22 -4.63 8.80 10.54
CA LYS A 22 -5.62 9.08 9.48
C LYS A 22 -5.01 9.20 8.08
N SER A 23 -3.69 9.37 7.95
CA SER A 23 -3.05 9.70 6.68
C SER A 23 -3.09 8.52 5.72
N THR A 24 -3.02 8.80 4.43
CA THR A 24 -2.88 7.78 3.39
C THR A 24 -1.56 7.01 3.55
N SER A 25 -0.49 7.67 3.99
CA SER A 25 0.81 7.02 4.24
C SER A 25 0.78 5.97 5.35
N ALA A 26 -0.19 6.02 6.27
CA ALA A 26 -0.36 5.03 7.32
C ALA A 26 -1.11 3.76 6.86
N HIS A 27 -1.55 3.67 5.60
CA HIS A 27 -2.35 2.55 5.10
C HIS A 27 -1.69 1.84 3.91
N ASN A 28 -2.19 0.64 3.60
CA ASN A 28 -1.64 -0.24 2.56
C ASN A 28 -1.98 0.25 1.15
N THR A 29 -1.50 1.41 0.75
CA THR A 29 -1.82 2.09 -0.52
C THR A 29 -0.70 3.04 -0.95
N VAL A 30 -0.92 3.75 -2.05
CA VAL A 30 0.02 4.73 -2.61
C VAL A 30 -0.36 6.15 -2.22
N THR A 31 0.64 6.95 -1.83
CA THR A 31 0.56 8.40 -1.75
C THR A 31 1.14 9.05 -3.01
N VAL A 32 0.58 10.19 -3.42
CA VAL A 32 1.12 11.06 -4.49
C VAL A 32 1.55 12.39 -3.85
N ASP A 33 2.79 12.81 -4.14
CA ASP A 33 3.46 14.01 -3.62
C ASP A 33 3.47 14.10 -2.08
N GLY A 34 3.46 12.95 -1.41
CA GLY A 34 3.38 12.86 0.06
C GLY A 34 2.03 13.29 0.66
N LEU A 35 0.98 13.41 -0.17
CA LEU A 35 -0.32 13.92 0.24
C LEU A 35 -1.36 12.83 0.45
N ASP A 36 -2.35 13.15 1.30
CA ASP A 36 -3.52 12.32 1.55
C ASP A 36 -4.54 12.37 0.40
N GLN A 37 -5.27 11.27 0.20
CA GLN A 37 -6.32 11.15 -0.81
C GLN A 37 -7.47 12.14 -0.59
N ALA A 38 -7.79 12.45 0.67
CA ALA A 38 -8.69 13.53 1.08
C ALA A 38 -7.94 14.53 1.96
N VAL A 39 -8.45 15.75 2.11
CA VAL A 39 -7.76 16.79 2.89
C VAL A 39 -8.20 16.73 4.36
N GLN A 40 -7.23 16.58 5.26
CA GLN A 40 -7.48 16.64 6.70
C GLN A 40 -7.51 18.08 7.20
N GLU A 41 -8.71 18.59 7.51
CA GLU A 41 -8.89 19.92 8.11
C GLU A 41 -8.63 19.87 9.62
N THR A 42 -9.17 18.85 10.29
CA THR A 42 -9.02 18.65 11.75
C THR A 42 -8.87 17.17 12.09
N GLY A 43 -8.80 16.85 13.40
CA GLY A 43 -8.83 15.46 13.88
C GLY A 43 -10.08 14.67 13.46
N PHE A 44 -11.15 15.35 13.05
CA PHE A 44 -12.44 14.75 12.69
C PHE A 44 -12.99 15.18 11.33
N ILE A 45 -12.63 16.38 10.86
CA ILE A 45 -13.18 16.96 9.64
C ILE A 45 -12.24 16.66 8.47
N TRP A 46 -12.86 16.20 7.38
CA TRP A 46 -12.23 16.07 6.07
C TRP A 46 -12.89 17.03 5.10
N SER A 47 -12.10 17.64 4.23
CA SER A 47 -12.56 18.36 3.06
C SER A 47 -12.08 17.67 1.79
N ASN A 48 -12.60 18.09 0.63
CA ASN A 48 -12.27 17.49 -0.67
C ASN A 48 -12.47 15.96 -0.65
N PRO A 49 -13.69 15.46 -0.34
CA PRO A 49 -13.98 14.05 -0.47
C PRO A 49 -13.77 13.62 -1.92
N PHE A 50 -13.36 12.38 -2.11
CA PHE A 50 -13.07 11.83 -3.43
C PHE A 50 -14.09 10.77 -3.81
N GLY A 51 -14.34 10.67 -5.11
CA GLY A 51 -15.11 9.60 -5.71
C GLY A 51 -14.27 8.35 -5.86
N CYS A 52 -14.91 7.20 -5.64
CA CYS A 52 -14.36 5.87 -5.96
C CYS A 52 -15.28 5.18 -6.96
N ARG A 53 -14.70 4.46 -7.91
CA ARG A 53 -15.45 3.67 -8.89
C ARG A 53 -14.81 2.32 -9.10
N VAL A 54 -15.61 1.26 -9.02
CA VAL A 54 -15.22 -0.08 -9.49
C VAL A 54 -15.32 -0.09 -11.01
N LEU A 55 -14.21 -0.42 -11.67
CA LEU A 55 -14.10 -0.46 -13.14
C LEU A 55 -14.37 -1.84 -13.68
N ARG A 56 -13.85 -2.86 -12.99
CA ARG A 56 -13.94 -4.25 -13.41
C ARG A 56 -14.08 -5.14 -12.18
N ARG A 57 -14.98 -6.12 -12.29
CA ARG A 57 -15.10 -7.25 -11.37
C ARG A 57 -15.30 -8.50 -12.20
N ALA A 58 -14.54 -9.54 -11.94
CA ALA A 58 -14.67 -10.80 -12.65
C ALA A 58 -14.23 -11.95 -11.74
N GLU A 59 -14.93 -13.08 -11.86
CA GLU A 59 -14.40 -14.37 -11.42
C GLU A 59 -13.31 -14.81 -12.40
N VAL A 60 -12.24 -15.38 -11.85
CA VAL A 60 -11.14 -16.01 -12.58
C VAL A 60 -10.89 -17.37 -11.96
N GLU A 61 -10.19 -18.26 -12.67
CA GLU A 61 -9.97 -19.64 -12.21
C GLU A 61 -9.42 -19.72 -10.77
N ALA A 62 -8.48 -18.84 -10.42
CA ALA A 62 -7.85 -18.82 -9.11
C ALA A 62 -8.59 -17.98 -8.04
N GLY A 63 -9.69 -17.33 -8.37
CA GLY A 63 -10.45 -16.49 -7.44
C GLY A 63 -11.13 -15.32 -8.13
N TYR A 64 -10.68 -14.10 -7.81
CA TYR A 64 -11.32 -12.87 -8.31
C TYR A 64 -10.32 -11.86 -8.82
N LEU A 65 -10.79 -11.08 -9.79
CA LEU A 65 -10.22 -9.82 -10.19
C LEU A 65 -11.14 -8.68 -9.79
N VAL A 66 -10.59 -7.68 -9.11
CA VAL A 66 -11.26 -6.41 -8.84
C VAL A 66 -10.34 -5.27 -9.23
N GLU A 67 -10.84 -4.33 -10.01
CA GLU A 67 -10.16 -3.09 -10.38
C GLU A 67 -11.03 -1.91 -10.00
N ALA A 68 -10.45 -0.96 -9.27
CA ALA A 68 -11.12 0.27 -8.85
C ALA A 68 -10.18 1.46 -8.96
N GLU A 69 -10.75 2.64 -9.15
CA GLU A 69 -10.00 3.90 -9.15
C GLU A 69 -10.65 4.91 -8.20
N HIS A 70 -9.85 5.88 -7.76
CA HIS A 70 -10.31 7.05 -7.02
C HIS A 70 -9.69 8.33 -7.56
N ASP A 71 -10.36 9.45 -7.32
CA ASP A 71 -9.99 10.76 -7.88
C ASP A 71 -9.45 11.78 -6.87
N GLY A 72 -9.11 11.34 -5.66
CA GLY A 72 -8.62 12.19 -4.57
C GLY A 72 -7.36 13.02 -4.86
N TYR A 73 -6.58 12.66 -5.87
CA TYR A 73 -5.43 13.45 -6.32
C TYR A 73 -5.74 14.37 -7.51
N ARG A 74 -7.00 14.47 -7.97
CA ARG A 74 -7.38 15.41 -9.03
C ARG A 74 -7.33 16.88 -8.60
N ARG A 75 -7.29 17.14 -7.30
CA ARG A 75 -7.12 18.47 -6.70
C ARG A 75 -5.68 19.00 -6.79
N LEU A 76 -4.70 18.18 -7.19
CA LEU A 76 -3.33 18.62 -7.39
C LEU A 76 -3.26 19.57 -8.60
N PRO A 77 -2.27 20.49 -8.66
CA PRO A 77 -2.07 21.35 -9.83
C PRO A 77 -1.92 20.55 -11.13
N GLU A 78 -1.27 19.39 -11.07
CA GLU A 78 -1.26 18.37 -12.11
C GLU A 78 -2.11 17.18 -11.64
N PRO A 79 -3.39 17.06 -12.10
CA PRO A 79 -4.33 16.08 -11.57
C PRO A 79 -3.91 14.63 -11.79
N VAL A 80 -4.04 13.80 -10.75
CA VAL A 80 -3.78 12.36 -10.81
C VAL A 80 -5.04 11.56 -10.45
N LEU A 81 -5.33 10.53 -11.26
CA LEU A 81 -6.21 9.42 -10.94
C LEU A 81 -5.36 8.23 -10.52
N HIS A 82 -5.70 7.61 -9.39
CA HIS A 82 -5.05 6.39 -8.92
C HIS A 82 -6.00 5.21 -9.11
N ARG A 83 -5.49 4.15 -9.75
CA ARG A 83 -6.19 2.91 -10.01
C ARG A 83 -5.43 1.74 -9.41
N ARG A 84 -6.15 0.90 -8.66
CA ARG A 84 -5.66 -0.35 -8.10
C ARG A 84 -6.42 -1.53 -8.68
N ALA A 85 -5.68 -2.52 -9.16
CA ALA A 85 -6.20 -3.84 -9.53
C ALA A 85 -5.67 -4.91 -8.56
N LEU A 86 -6.55 -5.83 -8.15
CA LEU A 86 -6.26 -6.99 -7.33
C LEU A 86 -6.64 -8.24 -8.13
N LEU A 87 -5.68 -9.08 -8.49
CA LEU A 87 -5.89 -10.33 -9.20
C LEU A 87 -5.40 -11.51 -8.37
N HIS A 88 -6.29 -12.46 -8.08
CA HIS A 88 -5.86 -13.81 -7.70
C HIS A 88 -5.33 -14.51 -8.95
N ALA A 89 -4.01 -14.50 -9.13
CA ALA A 89 -3.37 -14.96 -10.36
C ALA A 89 -3.19 -16.49 -10.38
N ALA A 90 -3.02 -17.09 -9.19
CA ALA A 90 -2.96 -18.52 -8.96
C ALA A 90 -3.44 -18.81 -7.53
N PRO A 91 -3.77 -20.07 -7.19
CA PRO A 91 -4.07 -20.44 -5.81
C PRO A 91 -2.94 -20.00 -4.87
N GLY A 92 -3.26 -19.18 -3.87
CA GLY A 92 -2.27 -18.67 -2.92
C GLY A 92 -1.50 -17.44 -3.38
N VAL A 93 -1.83 -16.85 -4.54
CA VAL A 93 -1.06 -15.76 -5.14
C VAL A 93 -1.95 -14.58 -5.54
N LEU A 94 -1.68 -13.43 -4.95
CA LEU A 94 -2.32 -12.15 -5.24
C LEU A 94 -1.33 -11.22 -5.94
N VAL A 95 -1.75 -10.67 -7.07
CA VAL A 95 -1.05 -9.58 -7.77
C VAL A 95 -1.83 -8.30 -7.53
N VAL A 96 -1.12 -7.29 -7.01
CA VAL A 96 -1.63 -5.93 -6.81
C VAL A 96 -0.95 -5.01 -7.80
N ARG A 97 -1.72 -4.35 -8.67
CA ARG A 97 -1.20 -3.32 -9.56
C ARG A 97 -1.75 -1.96 -9.20
N ASP A 98 -0.86 -1.04 -8.88
CA ASP A 98 -1.14 0.39 -8.76
C ASP A 98 -0.67 1.10 -10.03
N SER A 99 -1.58 1.85 -10.66
CA SER A 99 -1.32 2.61 -11.87
C SER A 99 -1.95 3.99 -11.79
N PHE A 100 -1.38 4.93 -12.52
CA PHE A 100 -1.74 6.34 -12.42
C PHE A 100 -2.03 6.90 -13.81
N SER A 101 -3.02 7.79 -13.88
CA SER A 101 -3.29 8.56 -15.09
C SER A 101 -3.42 10.04 -14.76
N GLY A 102 -2.92 10.87 -15.66
CA GLY A 102 -2.74 12.30 -15.41
C GLY A 102 -1.69 12.88 -16.34
N ALA A 103 -1.24 14.09 -16.02
CA ALA A 103 -0.07 14.74 -16.58
C ALA A 103 0.96 14.97 -15.45
N GLY A 104 2.12 15.52 -15.78
CA GLY A 104 3.10 15.92 -14.77
C GLY A 104 4.02 14.83 -14.28
N GLU A 105 5.03 15.27 -13.53
CA GLU A 105 5.92 14.43 -12.75
C GLU A 105 5.55 14.48 -11.29
N HIS A 106 5.49 13.33 -10.63
CA HIS A 106 5.08 13.23 -9.24
C HIS A 106 6.00 12.29 -8.45
N ASP A 107 5.99 12.46 -7.13
CA ASP A 107 6.60 11.56 -6.18
C ASP A 107 5.55 10.56 -5.65
N PHE A 108 5.72 9.28 -5.98
CA PHE A 108 4.84 8.20 -5.56
C PHE A 108 5.49 7.39 -4.44
N ALA A 109 4.72 7.03 -3.41
CA ALA A 109 5.18 6.13 -2.36
C ALA A 109 4.13 5.06 -2.03
N LEU A 110 4.47 3.80 -2.27
CA LEU A 110 3.68 2.63 -1.93
C LEU A 110 4.06 2.15 -0.52
N HIS A 111 3.06 1.82 0.30
CA HIS A 111 3.26 1.35 1.67
C HIS A 111 2.54 0.01 1.91
N PHE A 112 3.19 -0.87 2.67
CA PHE A 112 2.60 -2.07 3.26
C PHE A 112 2.97 -2.15 4.75
N HIS A 113 2.01 -1.85 5.62
CA HIS A 113 2.13 -1.86 7.07
C HIS A 113 1.98 -3.27 7.62
N LEU A 114 2.95 -3.65 8.45
CA LEU A 114 3.09 -4.98 9.02
C LEU A 114 2.57 -4.99 10.45
N HIS A 115 2.02 -6.12 10.89
CA HIS A 115 1.69 -6.33 12.29
C HIS A 115 2.96 -6.15 13.16
N PRO A 116 2.90 -5.51 14.34
CA PRO A 116 4.09 -5.26 15.18
C PRO A 116 4.84 -6.54 15.56
N ASP A 117 4.14 -7.65 15.84
CA ASP A 117 4.80 -8.94 16.12
C ASP A 117 5.24 -9.74 14.87
N ALA A 118 5.17 -9.16 13.66
CA ALA A 118 5.60 -9.88 12.46
C ALA A 118 7.13 -9.96 12.38
N ALA A 119 7.66 -11.16 12.19
CA ALA A 119 9.05 -11.36 11.83
C ALA A 119 9.24 -11.13 10.32
N VAL A 120 10.31 -10.42 9.94
CA VAL A 120 10.58 -10.01 8.56
C VAL A 120 12.01 -10.40 8.18
N SER A 121 12.18 -11.15 7.11
CA SER A 121 13.46 -11.51 6.51
C SER A 121 13.42 -11.30 4.99
N ARG A 122 14.58 -11.44 4.34
CA ARG A 122 14.72 -11.31 2.89
C ARG A 122 15.41 -12.55 2.32
N GLU A 123 14.78 -13.19 1.35
CA GLU A 123 15.16 -14.50 0.80
C GLU A 123 14.90 -14.50 -0.71
N ASP A 124 15.92 -14.77 -1.53
CA ASP A 124 15.82 -14.90 -2.99
C ASP A 124 15.04 -13.78 -3.72
N GLY A 125 15.20 -12.53 -3.27
CA GLY A 125 14.53 -11.36 -3.85
C GLY A 125 13.12 -11.09 -3.30
N TRP A 126 12.66 -11.89 -2.35
CA TRP A 126 11.38 -11.74 -1.67
C TRP A 126 11.54 -11.24 -0.24
N TRP A 127 10.53 -10.53 0.24
CA TRP A 127 10.31 -10.30 1.66
C TRP A 127 9.49 -11.46 2.23
N TYR A 128 10.08 -12.19 3.16
CA TYR A 128 9.38 -13.21 3.93
C TYR A 128 8.86 -12.58 5.22
N ILE A 129 7.55 -12.66 5.44
CA ILE A 129 6.87 -12.04 6.59
C ILE A 129 6.05 -13.12 7.29
N SER A 130 6.27 -13.31 8.59
CA SER A 130 5.61 -14.38 9.35
C SER A 130 5.16 -13.95 10.74
N ARG A 131 4.10 -14.59 11.24
CA ARG A 131 3.58 -14.41 12.60
C ARG A 131 2.82 -15.67 13.02
N GLY A 132 3.36 -16.41 13.98
CA GLY A 132 2.88 -17.75 14.33
C GLY A 132 2.96 -18.67 13.11
N GLU A 133 1.88 -19.39 12.81
CA GLU A 133 1.81 -20.31 11.65
C GLU A 133 1.54 -19.59 10.32
N ARG A 134 1.23 -18.28 10.34
CA ARG A 134 0.91 -17.51 9.14
C ARG A 134 2.17 -16.94 8.52
N ARG A 135 2.26 -17.01 7.20
CA ARG A 135 3.39 -16.47 6.43
C ARG A 135 2.96 -15.96 5.06
N ILE A 136 3.61 -14.91 4.60
CA ILE A 136 3.51 -14.41 3.22
C ILE A 136 4.90 -14.14 2.64
N TRP A 137 4.95 -14.20 1.32
CA TRP A 137 6.07 -13.76 0.50
C TRP A 137 5.62 -12.51 -0.27
N LEU A 138 6.39 -11.44 -0.22
CA LEU A 138 6.05 -10.18 -0.87
C LEU A 138 7.23 -9.65 -1.70
N THR A 139 6.99 -9.31 -2.96
CA THR A 139 8.00 -8.63 -3.79
C THR A 139 7.37 -7.61 -4.74
N LEU A 140 8.19 -6.73 -5.30
CA LEU A 140 7.83 -5.86 -6.40
C LEU A 140 8.51 -6.32 -7.68
N LEU A 141 7.79 -6.21 -8.79
CA LEU A 141 8.34 -6.45 -10.13
C LEU A 141 9.02 -5.19 -10.67
N ASP A 142 9.55 -5.25 -11.89
CA ASP A 142 10.08 -4.11 -12.65
C ASP A 142 11.28 -3.39 -12.02
N GLY A 143 12.15 -4.13 -11.34
CA GLY A 143 13.33 -3.57 -10.69
C GLY A 143 13.01 -2.60 -9.56
N CYS A 144 11.78 -2.63 -9.03
CA CYS A 144 11.42 -1.84 -7.88
C CYS A 144 11.92 -2.50 -6.60
N HIS A 145 12.32 -1.69 -5.62
CA HIS A 145 12.80 -2.19 -4.35
C HIS A 145 11.97 -1.62 -3.21
N LEU A 146 11.63 -2.50 -2.27
CA LEU A 146 11.03 -2.13 -1.00
C LEU A 146 12.13 -1.95 0.04
N GLU A 147 12.02 -0.93 0.87
CA GLU A 147 12.78 -0.74 2.10
C GLU A 147 11.91 -1.08 3.30
N LEU A 148 12.49 -1.62 4.37
CA LEU A 148 11.81 -1.83 5.66
C LEU A 148 12.12 -0.68 6.60
N LEU A 149 11.09 -0.07 7.17
CA LEU A 149 11.17 1.01 8.16
C LEU A 149 10.35 0.62 9.39
N GLN A 150 10.66 1.23 10.54
CA GLN A 150 9.96 0.93 11.78
C GLN A 150 10.04 2.08 12.77
N GLY A 151 8.88 2.59 13.22
CA GLY A 151 8.82 3.57 14.30
C GLY A 151 9.44 4.93 13.99
N GLU A 152 9.42 5.37 12.73
CA GLU A 152 9.93 6.67 12.32
C GLU A 152 9.17 7.82 13.01
N LEU A 153 9.91 8.85 13.42
CA LEU A 153 9.34 9.99 14.14
C LEU A 153 9.24 11.27 13.29
N ASP A 154 10.07 11.39 12.25
CA ASP A 154 10.09 12.55 11.35
C ASP A 154 10.45 12.15 9.91
N PRO A 155 9.47 12.02 9.00
CA PRO A 155 8.03 12.05 9.28
C PRO A 155 7.57 10.82 10.08
N LEU A 156 6.42 10.91 10.75
CA LEU A 156 5.77 9.76 11.40
C LEU A 156 5.49 8.65 10.38
N LEU A 157 6.00 7.44 10.63
CA LEU A 157 5.76 6.27 9.79
C LEU A 157 6.10 4.95 10.52
N GLY A 158 5.34 3.88 10.27
CA GLY A 158 5.61 2.56 10.86
C GLY A 158 5.20 2.47 12.33
N TRP A 159 3.92 2.78 12.60
CA TRP A 159 3.33 2.71 13.94
C TRP A 159 1.96 2.04 13.88
N TYR A 160 1.65 1.27 14.93
CA TYR A 160 0.41 0.52 15.09
C TYR A 160 -0.25 0.85 16.43
N ALA A 161 -1.57 1.01 16.44
CA ALA A 161 -2.36 1.33 17.61
C ALA A 161 -3.28 0.16 17.99
N PRO A 162 -2.86 -0.72 18.91
CA PRO A 162 -3.64 -1.91 19.30
C PRO A 162 -4.90 -1.56 20.09
N ALA A 163 -4.92 -0.41 20.75
CA ALA A 163 -6.02 0.04 21.59
C ALA A 163 -6.01 1.58 21.69
N TYR A 164 -7.14 2.14 22.13
CA TYR A 164 -7.25 3.57 22.35
C TYR A 164 -6.16 4.06 23.31
N GLY A 165 -5.43 5.08 22.90
CA GLY A 165 -4.37 5.69 23.70
C GLY A 165 -3.05 4.92 23.77
N SER A 166 -2.93 3.78 23.09
CA SER A 166 -1.69 3.01 22.97
C SER A 166 -1.22 2.97 21.51
N LYS A 167 0.10 3.10 21.32
CA LYS A 167 0.77 2.95 20.03
C LYS A 167 2.11 2.26 20.25
N VAL A 168 2.51 1.44 19.29
CA VAL A 168 3.78 0.71 19.28
C VAL A 168 4.44 0.87 17.91
N PRO A 169 5.78 0.86 17.82
CA PRO A 169 6.47 0.75 16.54
C PRO A 169 6.02 -0.51 15.80
N ALA A 170 5.89 -0.41 14.48
CA ALA A 170 5.53 -1.52 13.60
C ALA A 170 6.29 -1.40 12.27
N GLY A 171 6.57 -2.54 11.65
CA GLY A 171 7.26 -2.56 10.37
C GLY A 171 6.39 -1.98 9.24
N VAL A 172 7.01 -1.30 8.28
CA VAL A 172 6.37 -0.94 7.01
C VAL A 172 7.35 -1.17 5.87
N LEU A 173 6.89 -1.87 4.84
CA LEU A 173 7.61 -1.96 3.57
C LEU A 173 7.20 -0.79 2.69
N ARG A 174 8.18 0.00 2.21
CA ARG A 174 7.94 1.17 1.36
C ARG A 174 8.70 1.09 0.05
N CYS A 175 8.08 1.50 -1.04
CA CYS A 175 8.78 1.78 -2.29
C CYS A 175 8.47 3.20 -2.74
N ARG A 176 9.49 3.93 -3.19
CA ARG A 176 9.35 5.28 -3.73
C ARG A 176 9.76 5.33 -5.19
N LYS A 177 9.02 6.09 -5.98
CA LYS A 177 9.31 6.36 -7.38
C LYS A 177 9.00 7.82 -7.68
N ARG A 178 9.88 8.47 -8.44
CA ARG A 178 9.59 9.74 -9.10
C ARG A 178 9.53 9.52 -10.59
N GLY A 179 8.57 10.15 -11.26
CA GLY A 179 8.53 10.15 -12.72
C GLY A 179 7.21 10.65 -13.26
N ALA A 180 7.11 10.68 -14.59
CA ALA A 180 5.89 11.10 -15.28
C ALA A 180 4.72 10.19 -14.89
N CYS A 181 3.57 10.78 -14.54
CA CYS A 181 2.40 10.10 -13.98
C CYS A 181 2.06 8.78 -14.70
N ARG A 182 2.02 8.79 -16.03
CA ARG A 182 1.64 7.63 -16.86
C ARG A 182 2.72 6.55 -16.98
N SER A 183 3.96 6.88 -16.67
CA SER A 183 5.10 5.95 -16.72
C SER A 183 5.30 5.19 -15.41
N VAL A 184 4.73 5.69 -14.31
CA VAL A 184 4.87 5.06 -12.99
C VAL A 184 3.78 4.00 -12.80
N SER A 185 4.18 2.84 -12.32
CA SER A 185 3.29 1.82 -11.77
C SER A 185 4.03 1.01 -10.70
N PHE A 186 3.25 0.36 -9.84
CA PHE A 186 3.75 -0.65 -8.91
C PHE A 186 3.04 -1.96 -9.19
N ARG A 187 3.80 -3.03 -9.35
CA ARG A 187 3.28 -4.39 -9.45
C ARG A 187 3.83 -5.17 -8.28
N THR A 188 2.97 -5.39 -7.29
CA THR A 188 3.29 -6.15 -6.09
C THR A 188 2.76 -7.56 -6.24
N VAL A 189 3.55 -8.52 -5.81
CA VAL A 189 3.16 -9.89 -5.72
C VAL A 189 3.17 -10.33 -4.26
N ILE A 190 2.08 -10.95 -3.83
CA ILE A 190 1.91 -11.47 -2.49
C ILE A 190 1.51 -12.95 -2.60
N GLY A 191 2.37 -13.84 -2.12
CA GLY A 191 2.10 -15.27 -2.01
C GLY A 191 1.84 -15.70 -0.57
N TRP A 192 0.95 -16.65 -0.33
CA TRP A 192 0.79 -17.36 0.95
C TRP A 192 0.89 -18.87 0.74
N GLY A 193 1.65 -19.56 1.60
CA GLY A 193 1.97 -20.98 1.44
C GLY A 193 3.46 -21.21 1.14
N ALA A 194 3.78 -21.72 -0.05
CA ALA A 194 5.15 -21.83 -0.56
C ALA A 194 5.59 -20.52 -1.22
N ALA A 195 6.90 -20.28 -1.32
CA ALA A 195 7.42 -19.16 -2.10
C ALA A 195 6.96 -19.31 -3.56
N PRO A 196 6.37 -18.27 -4.18
CA PRO A 196 5.98 -18.36 -5.58
C PRO A 196 7.23 -18.56 -6.46
N ASP A 197 7.19 -19.52 -7.38
CA ASP A 197 8.30 -19.78 -8.32
C ASP A 197 8.59 -18.54 -9.19
N ASN A 198 9.83 -18.09 -9.35
CA ASN A 198 10.09 -16.90 -10.15
C ASN A 198 9.67 -17.08 -11.63
N ALA A 199 9.53 -18.30 -12.13
CA ALA A 199 9.13 -18.59 -13.51
C ALA A 199 7.71 -18.08 -13.90
N TRP A 200 6.76 -17.99 -12.96
CA TRP A 200 5.41 -17.48 -13.28
C TRP A 200 5.36 -15.94 -13.32
N LEU A 201 6.32 -15.26 -12.68
CA LEU A 201 6.41 -13.79 -12.67
C LEU A 201 6.75 -13.23 -14.05
N ASP A 202 7.66 -13.91 -14.76
CA ASP A 202 8.07 -13.53 -16.11
C ASP A 202 6.92 -13.67 -17.12
N ALA A 203 6.08 -14.70 -16.95
CA ALA A 203 4.91 -14.94 -17.81
C ALA A 203 3.78 -13.91 -17.60
N LEU A 204 3.68 -13.29 -16.42
CA LEU A 204 2.70 -12.24 -16.13
C LEU A 204 3.08 -10.86 -16.66
N GLY A 205 4.33 -10.67 -17.11
CA GLY A 205 4.92 -9.37 -17.44
C GLY A 205 4.12 -8.49 -18.42
N GLY A 206 3.14 -9.03 -19.14
CA GLY A 206 2.25 -8.29 -20.05
C GLY A 206 0.75 -8.36 -19.78
N ALA A 207 0.28 -9.13 -18.78
CA ALA A 207 -1.16 -9.41 -18.61
C ALA A 207 -1.90 -8.46 -17.65
N LEU A 208 -1.16 -7.66 -16.87
CA LEU A 208 -1.70 -6.64 -15.97
C LEU A 208 -0.84 -5.37 -15.96
#